data_AF-A0A0F9BS21-F1
#
_entry.id   AF-A0A0F9BS21-F1
#
_cell.length_a   1.000
_cell.length_b   1.000
_cell.length_c   1.000
_cell.angle_alpha   90.00
_cell.angle_beta   90.00
_cell.angle_gamma   90.00
#
_symmetry.space_group_name_H-M   'P 1'
#
loop_
_entity.id
_entity.type
_entity.pdbx_description
1 polymer ?
#
loop_
_entity_poly.entity_id
_entity_poly.type
_entity_poly.pdbx_seq_one_letter_code
_entity_poly.pdbx_strand_id
1 'polypeptide(L)' 'MKAMICGLSCAALFSATSIAQHSKEFVPDNVFTQGIEGPVFYKQHLYAVNFAEQGTIGKVDSNGNAQLFIKLPNDSV' A
#
# COMPACT_ATOMS: atom_id res chain seq x y z
N MET A 1 20.20 -54.64 30.95
CA MET A 1 20.52 -53.23 31.26
C MET A 1 20.47 -52.46 29.95
N LYS A 2 19.71 -51.35 29.90
CA LYS A 2 19.51 -50.52 28.71
C LYS A 2 20.75 -49.66 28.43
N ALA A 3 21.14 -49.51 27.17
CA ALA A 3 21.85 -48.33 26.67
C ALA A 3 21.50 -48.18 25.18
N MET A 4 20.47 -47.40 24.86
CA MET A 4 20.53 -45.94 24.62
C MET A 4 21.07 -45.66 23.22
N ILE A 5 20.12 -45.57 22.27
CA ILE A 5 20.28 -45.04 20.92
C ILE A 5 20.58 -43.54 21.04
N CYS A 6 21.67 -43.07 20.43
CA CYS A 6 21.90 -41.64 20.22
C CYS A 6 21.85 -41.37 18.72
N GLY A 7 20.63 -41.30 18.19
CA GLY A 7 20.37 -40.82 16.84
C GLY A 7 20.54 -39.30 16.83
N LEU A 8 21.68 -38.84 16.33
CA LEU A 8 21.92 -37.43 16.09
C LEU A 8 21.16 -37.01 14.82
N SER A 9 19.84 -36.80 14.97
CA SER A 9 19.00 -36.22 13.94
C SER A 9 19.39 -34.74 13.80
N CYS A 10 20.10 -34.42 12.72
CA CYS A 10 20.39 -33.06 12.31
C CYS A 10 19.07 -32.40 11.87
N ALA A 11 18.36 -31.78 12.81
CA ALA A 11 17.20 -30.96 12.50
C ALA A 11 17.68 -29.68 11.81
N ALA A 12 17.55 -29.61 10.49
CA ALA A 12 17.73 -28.39 9.73
C ALA A 12 16.71 -27.34 10.23
N LEU A 13 17.20 -26.33 10.93
CA LEU A 13 16.41 -25.19 11.36
C LEU A 13 16.09 -24.32 10.14
N PHE A 14 14.95 -24.57 9.51
CA PHE A 14 14.38 -23.64 8.54
C PHE A 14 13.84 -22.42 9.31
N SER A 15 14.68 -21.39 9.43
CA SER A 15 14.25 -20.10 9.98
C SER A 15 13.46 -19.36 8.90
N ALA A 16 12.13 -19.38 9.01
CA ALA A 16 11.26 -18.57 8.17
C ALA A 16 11.47 -17.09 8.54
N THR A 17 12.36 -16.39 7.83
CA THR A 17 12.51 -14.95 7.97
C THR A 17 11.23 -14.29 7.47
N SER A 18 10.36 -13.88 8.40
CA SER A 18 9.24 -13.01 8.08
C SER A 18 9.81 -11.69 7.56
N ILE A 19 9.54 -11.36 6.30
CA ILE A 19 9.85 -10.03 5.78
C ILE A 19 8.92 -9.06 6.52
N ALA A 20 9.48 -8.20 7.36
CA ALA A 20 8.71 -7.14 8.01
C ALA A 20 8.15 -6.21 6.92
N GLN A 21 6.83 -6.28 6.69
CA GLN A 21 6.15 -5.35 5.79
C GLN A 21 5.91 -4.05 6.55
N HIS A 22 6.68 -3.03 6.20
CA HIS A 22 6.47 -1.67 6.70
C HIS A 22 5.64 -0.88 5.69
N SER A 23 4.46 -0.41 6.12
CA SER A 23 3.78 0.69 5.44
C SER A 23 4.26 2.02 6.04
N LYS A 24 4.15 3.08 5.25
CA LYS A 24 4.31 4.45 5.69
C LYS A 24 3.18 5.27 5.10
N GLU A 25 2.84 6.36 5.76
CA GLU A 25 2.02 7.40 5.18
C GLU A 25 2.69 7.93 3.91
N PHE A 26 1.96 7.92 2.80
CA PHE A 26 2.48 8.38 1.51
C PHE A 26 1.88 9.72 1.09
N VAL A 27 0.65 9.99 1.53
CA VAL A 27 -0.07 11.24 1.31
C VAL A 27 -0.69 11.63 2.66
N PRO A 28 -0.62 12.92 3.06
CA PRO A 28 -1.25 13.40 4.29
C PRO A 28 -2.75 13.13 4.39
N ASP A 29 -3.24 13.04 5.61
CA ASP A 29 -4.67 12.96 5.91
C ASP A 29 -5.46 14.13 5.27
N ASN A 30 -6.72 13.85 4.89
CA ASN A 30 -7.66 14.82 4.32
C ASN A 30 -7.24 15.44 2.97
N VAL A 31 -6.19 14.94 2.33
CA VAL A 31 -5.86 15.29 0.93
C VAL A 31 -6.91 14.76 -0.04
N PHE A 32 -7.45 13.58 0.24
CA PHE A 32 -8.63 13.05 -0.41
C PHE A 32 -9.80 13.09 0.56
N THR A 33 -11.01 13.20 0.03
CA THR A 33 -12.21 13.09 0.85
C THR A 33 -12.39 11.65 1.35
N GLN A 34 -13.34 11.43 2.27
CA GLN A 34 -13.68 10.09 2.75
C GLN A 34 -14.21 9.15 1.63
N GLY A 35 -14.68 9.70 0.51
CA GLY A 35 -15.13 8.92 -0.65
C GLY A 35 -14.02 8.60 -1.65
N ILE A 36 -12.76 8.53 -1.22
CA ILE A 36 -11.65 8.14 -2.10
C ILE A 36 -11.80 6.69 -2.58
N GLU A 37 -11.72 6.47 -3.88
CA GLU A 37 -11.80 5.14 -4.50
C GLU A 37 -10.91 5.03 -5.75
N GLY A 38 -10.85 3.81 -6.31
CA GLY A 38 -10.28 3.55 -7.63
C GLY A 38 -8.81 3.92 -7.83
N PRO A 39 -7.86 3.52 -6.95
CA PRO A 39 -6.46 3.79 -7.17
C PRO A 39 -5.95 3.11 -8.45
N VAL A 40 -5.35 3.89 -9.35
CA VAL A 40 -4.68 3.38 -10.55
C VAL A 40 -3.28 3.95 -10.62
N PHE A 41 -2.28 3.08 -10.82
CA PHE A 41 -0.91 3.53 -11.06
C PHE A 41 -0.61 3.57 -12.56
N TYR A 42 -0.20 4.73 -13.05
CA TYR A 42 0.18 4.93 -14.45
C TYR A 42 1.27 5.97 -14.57
N LYS A 43 2.29 5.72 -15.41
CA LYS A 43 3.39 6.65 -15.70
C LYS A 43 3.97 7.34 -14.44
N GLN A 44 4.34 6.54 -13.44
CA GLN A 44 4.93 7.02 -12.17
C GLN A 44 4.02 7.91 -11.30
N HIS A 45 2.72 7.88 -11.55
CA HIS A 45 1.72 8.58 -10.75
C HIS A 45 0.65 7.61 -10.27
N LEU A 46 0.19 7.81 -9.04
CA LEU A 46 -1.03 7.20 -8.52
C LEU A 46 -2.20 8.16 -8.76
N TYR A 47 -3.30 7.67 -9.31
CA TYR A 47 -4.52 8.43 -9.53
C TYR A 47 -5.65 7.84 -8.69
N ALA A 48 -6.50 8.70 -8.13
CA ALA A 48 -7.70 8.31 -7.41
C ALA A 48 -8.76 9.41 -7.50
N VAL A 49 -10.03 9.05 -7.34
CA VAL A 49 -11.13 10.02 -7.33
C VAL A 49 -11.21 10.76 -5.99
N ASN A 50 -11.93 11.88 -5.99
CA ASN A 50 -12.28 12.70 -4.83
C ASN A 50 -11.08 13.29 -4.08
N PHE A 51 -10.17 13.89 -4.84
CA PHE A 51 -9.07 14.71 -4.34
C PHE A 51 -9.56 16.09 -3.89
N ALA A 52 -9.34 16.43 -2.62
CA ALA A 52 -9.82 17.65 -1.95
C ALA A 52 -11.35 17.84 -1.89
N GLU A 53 -12.08 17.61 -2.98
CA GLU A 53 -13.53 17.66 -3.09
C GLU A 53 -14.08 16.54 -3.98
N GLN A 54 -15.35 16.20 -3.80
CA GLN A 54 -16.06 15.19 -4.60
C GLN A 54 -16.09 15.57 -6.10
N GLY A 55 -16.02 14.59 -6.98
CA GLY A 55 -16.06 14.81 -8.44
C GLY A 55 -14.74 15.33 -9.03
N THR A 56 -13.62 15.01 -8.40
CA THR A 56 -12.28 15.33 -8.91
C THR A 56 -11.44 14.07 -9.03
N ILE A 57 -10.36 14.14 -9.81
CA ILE A 57 -9.30 13.14 -9.80
C ILE A 57 -8.02 13.83 -9.34
N GLY A 58 -7.37 13.26 -8.33
CA GLY A 58 -6.02 13.63 -7.92
C GLY A 58 -4.98 12.76 -8.61
N LYS A 59 -3.77 13.29 -8.76
CA LYS A 59 -2.57 12.51 -9.07
C LYS A 59 -1.53 12.72 -7.97
N VAL A 60 -0.83 11.66 -7.61
CA VAL A 60 0.24 11.65 -6.62
C VAL A 60 1.53 11.23 -7.31
N ASP A 61 2.59 12.02 -7.19
CA ASP A 61 3.90 11.68 -7.74
C ASP A 61 4.65 10.64 -6.89
N SER A 62 5.86 10.27 -7.31
CA SER A 62 6.70 9.30 -6.60
C SER A 62 7.21 9.77 -5.24
N ASN A 63 7.05 11.05 -4.90
CA ASN A 63 7.43 11.65 -3.63
C ASN A 63 6.23 11.84 -2.69
N GLY A 64 5.02 11.44 -3.09
CA GLY A 64 3.81 11.64 -2.29
C GLY A 64 3.15 13.01 -2.49
N ASN A 65 3.62 13.82 -3.45
CA ASN A 65 3.01 15.12 -3.72
C ASN A 65 1.72 14.91 -4.51
N ALA A 66 0.59 15.24 -3.87
CA ALA A 66 -0.73 15.15 -4.47
C ALA A 66 -1.16 16.49 -5.07
N GLN A 67 -1.78 16.44 -6.24
CA GLN A 67 -2.34 17.62 -6.90
C GLN A 67 -3.58 17.26 -7.71
N LEU A 68 -4.44 18.26 -7.97
CA LEU A 68 -5.57 18.11 -8.88
C LEU A 68 -5.08 17.72 -10.26
N PHE A 69 -5.66 16.66 -10.82
CA PHE A 69 -5.46 16.25 -12.20
C PHE A 69 -6.59 16.77 -13.09
N ILE A 70 -7.84 16.52 -12.71
CA ILE A 70 -9.02 17.01 -13.45
C ILE A 70 -10.24 17.12 -12.53
N LYS A 71 -11.14 18.04 -12.86
CA LYS A 71 -12.50 18.09 -12.31
C LYS A 71 -13.45 17.40 -13.28
N LEU A 72 -14.20 16.42 -12.80
CA LEU A 72 -15.15 15.65 -13.59
C LEU A 72 -16.38 16.51 -13.90
N PRO A 73 -17.03 16.30 -15.06
CA PRO A 73 -18.31 16.93 -15.35
C PRO A 73 -19.39 16.45 -14.35
N ASN A 74 -20.39 17.32 -14.14
CA ASN A 74 -21.52 17.26 -13.19
C ASN A 74 -21.88 15.89 -12.57
N ASP A 75 -22.18 15.90 -11.27
CA ASP A 75 -22.68 14.77 -10.45
C ASP A 75 -21.83 13.48 -10.48
N SER A 76 -20.63 13.53 -11.03
CA SER A 76 -19.64 12.47 -10.84
C SER A 76 -19.23 12.48 -9.37
N VAL A 77 -19.54 11.40 -8.67
CA VAL A 77 -19.10 11.10 -7.28
C VAL A 77 -17.93 10.13 -7.37
#